data_AF-A0A6B2GDF1-F1
#
_entry.id   AF-A0A6B2GDF1-F1
#
_cell.length_a   1.000
_cell.length_b   1.000
_cell.length_c   1.000
_cell.angle_alpha   90.00
_cell.angle_beta   90.00
_cell.angle_gamma   90.00
#
_symmetry.space_group_name_H-M   'P 1'
#
loop_
_entity.id
_entity.type
_entity.pdbx_description
1 polymer ?
#
loop_
_entity_poly.entity_id
_entity_poly.type
_entity_poly.pdbx_seq_one_letter_code
_entity_poly.pdbx_strand_id
1 'polypeptide(L)'
;DESNTDDEEETAALLAELQRIRKERAEAKSKKETEERDQAEKIKINQAITGNPLLNPEQSSFLVKRRWNDDVIFKNCAKDNDRDHKKNFINDMLRSDFHRRFMDKYIK
;
A
#
# COMPACT_ATOMS: atom_id res chain seq x y z
N ASP A 1 -50.82 -58.74 26.72
CA ASP A 1 -50.79 -57.28 26.76
C ASP A 1 -49.43 -56.86 27.33
N GLU A 2 -48.35 -57.12 26.59
CA GLU A 2 -46.94 -56.92 27.05
C GLU A 2 -46.03 -56.41 25.91
N SER A 3 -46.59 -55.84 24.83
CA SER A 3 -45.80 -55.40 23.66
C SER A 3 -45.72 -53.87 23.49
N ASN A 4 -46.20 -53.09 24.47
CA ASN A 4 -46.28 -51.62 24.38
C ASN A 4 -45.23 -50.90 25.26
N THR A 5 -44.51 -51.63 26.12
CA THR A 5 -43.52 -51.05 27.05
C THR A 5 -42.11 -50.94 26.44
N ASP A 6 -41.77 -51.81 25.47
CA ASP A 6 -40.44 -51.83 24.82
C ASP A 6 -40.25 -50.64 23.86
N ASP A 7 -41.29 -50.26 23.11
CA ASP A 7 -41.27 -49.10 22.19
C ASP A 7 -41.17 -47.75 22.92
N GLU A 8 -41.73 -47.64 24.14
CA GLU A 8 -41.65 -46.42 24.95
C GLU A 8 -40.24 -46.19 25.52
N GLU A 9 -39.51 -47.25 25.87
CA GLU A 9 -38.12 -47.14 26.32
C GLU A 9 -37.15 -46.79 25.18
N GLU A 10 -37.34 -47.36 23.98
CA GLU A 10 -36.54 -47.04 22.80
C GLU A 10 -36.75 -45.58 22.35
N THR A 11 -37.99 -45.09 22.40
CA THR A 11 -38.30 -43.68 22.08
C THR A 11 -37.73 -42.71 23.12
N ALA A 12 -37.72 -43.07 24.41
CA ALA A 12 -37.08 -42.30 25.47
C ALA A 12 -35.55 -42.20 25.27
N ALA A 13 -34.90 -43.31 24.90
CA ALA A 13 -33.47 -43.33 24.60
C ALA A 13 -33.10 -42.45 23.40
N LEU A 14 -33.91 -42.46 22.34
CA LEU A 14 -33.71 -41.62 21.16
C LEU A 14 -33.86 -40.12 21.49
N LEU A 15 -34.83 -39.75 22.32
CA LEU A 15 -35.02 -38.36 22.76
C LEU A 15 -33.85 -37.85 23.62
N ALA A 16 -33.27 -38.70 24.48
CA ALA A 16 -32.11 -38.36 25.29
C ALA A 16 -30.85 -38.11 24.42
N GLU A 17 -30.61 -38.95 23.40
CA GLU A 17 -29.48 -38.74 22.49
C GLU A 17 -29.68 -37.49 21.62
N LEU A 18 -30.91 -37.20 21.16
CA LEU A 18 -31.22 -35.96 20.45
C LEU A 18 -30.99 -34.71 21.33
N GLN A 19 -31.30 -34.77 22.62
CA GLN A 19 -31.01 -33.68 23.55
C GLN A 19 -29.50 -33.49 23.75
N ARG A 20 -28.74 -34.58 23.82
CA ARG A 20 -27.27 -34.54 23.89
C ARG A 20 -26.66 -33.88 22.65
N ILE A 21 -27.09 -34.29 21.45
CA ILE A 21 -26.66 -33.72 20.17
C ILE A 21 -27.03 -32.23 20.05
N ARG A 22 -28.23 -31.84 20.50
CA ARG A 22 -28.67 -30.43 20.49
C ARG A 22 -27.82 -29.57 21.41
N LYS A 23 -27.50 -30.07 22.61
CA LYS A 23 -26.65 -29.36 23.58
C LYS A 23 -25.23 -29.17 23.03
N GLU A 24 -24.64 -30.23 22.47
CA GLU A 24 -23.30 -30.17 21.86
C GLU A 24 -23.24 -29.22 20.66
N ARG A 25 -24.24 -29.25 19.77
CA ARG A 25 -24.34 -28.32 18.64
C ARG A 25 -24.54 -26.87 19.08
N ALA A 26 -25.33 -26.63 20.12
CA ALA A 26 -25.54 -25.29 20.67
C ALA A 26 -24.23 -24.71 21.23
N GLU A 27 -23.47 -25.51 21.96
CA GLU A 27 -22.16 -25.11 22.50
C GLU A 27 -21.13 -24.86 21.39
N ALA A 28 -21.06 -25.75 20.38
CA ALA A 28 -20.16 -25.58 19.24
C ALA A 28 -20.50 -24.33 18.42
N LYS A 29 -21.79 -24.04 18.20
CA LYS A 29 -22.24 -22.84 17.51
C LYS A 29 -21.89 -21.58 18.29
N SER A 30 -22.09 -21.58 19.60
CA SER A 30 -21.76 -20.45 20.47
C SER A 30 -20.25 -20.14 20.44
N LYS A 31 -19.40 -21.17 20.55
CA LYS A 31 -17.94 -21.01 20.43
C LYS A 31 -17.53 -20.44 19.07
N LYS A 32 -18.10 -20.97 17.98
CA LYS A 32 -17.82 -20.48 16.62
C LYS A 32 -18.25 -19.03 16.42
N GLU A 33 -19.43 -18.65 16.91
CA GLU A 33 -19.93 -17.27 16.82
C GLU A 33 -19.04 -16.29 17.61
N THR A 34 -18.55 -16.70 18.78
CA THR A 34 -17.60 -15.87 19.54
C THR A 34 -16.28 -15.67 18.79
N GLU A 35 -15.76 -16.73 18.16
CA GLU A 35 -14.51 -16.65 17.40
C GLU A 35 -14.65 -15.81 16.13
N GLU A 36 -15.75 -15.95 15.39
CA GLU A 36 -16.05 -15.14 14.21
C GLU A 36 -16.20 -13.65 14.58
N ARG A 37 -16.85 -13.35 15.72
CA ARG A 37 -16.98 -11.98 16.23
C ARG A 37 -15.62 -11.37 16.54
N ASP A 38 -14.75 -12.12 17.22
CA ASP A 38 -13.41 -11.66 17.58
C ASP A 38 -12.51 -11.49 16.34
N GLN A 39 -12.65 -12.36 15.33
CA GLN A 39 -11.94 -12.21 14.04
C GLN A 39 -12.41 -10.97 13.28
N ALA A 40 -13.72 -10.72 13.23
CA ALA A 40 -14.28 -9.53 12.58
C ALA A 40 -13.81 -8.23 13.28
N GLU A 41 -13.75 -8.21 14.61
CA GLU A 41 -13.21 -7.08 15.37
C GLU A 41 -11.73 -6.85 15.08
N LYS A 42 -10.92 -7.92 15.02
CA LYS A 42 -9.50 -7.82 14.63
C LYS A 42 -9.31 -7.26 13.22
N ILE A 43 -10.10 -7.72 12.26
CA ILE A 43 -10.04 -7.21 10.87
C ILE A 43 -10.40 -5.72 10.85
N LYS A 44 -11.48 -5.33 11.53
CA LYS A 44 -11.91 -3.93 11.61
C LYS A 44 -10.85 -3.02 12.23
N ILE A 45 -10.21 -3.47 13.30
CA ILE A 45 -9.11 -2.72 13.96
C ILE A 45 -7.91 -2.60 13.02
N ASN A 46 -7.49 -3.69 12.38
CA ASN A 46 -6.37 -3.65 11.44
C ASN A 46 -6.65 -2.70 10.27
N GLN A 47 -7.84 -2.76 9.68
CA GLN A 47 -8.22 -1.90 8.56
C GLN A 47 -8.28 -0.41 8.96
N ALA A 48 -8.76 -0.10 10.17
CA ALA A 48 -8.73 1.26 10.70
C ALA A 48 -7.31 1.79 10.94
N ILE A 49 -6.39 0.92 11.36
CA ILE A 49 -4.97 1.27 11.57
C ILE A 49 -4.25 1.45 10.23
N THR A 50 -4.44 0.53 9.27
CA THR A 50 -3.73 0.54 7.99
C THR A 50 -4.32 1.50 6.96
N GLY A 51 -5.61 1.85 7.08
CA GLY A 51 -6.32 2.70 6.13
C GLY A 51 -6.01 4.19 6.27
N ASN A 52 -5.37 4.61 7.37
CA ASN A 52 -4.97 5.99 7.58
C ASN A 52 -3.49 6.20 7.21
N PRO A 53 -3.19 6.82 6.05
CA PRO A 53 -1.82 7.07 5.62
C PRO A 53 -1.04 8.04 6.52
N LEU A 54 -1.70 8.76 7.44
CA LEU A 54 -1.05 9.61 8.46
C LEU A 54 -0.60 8.82 9.70
N LEU A 55 -1.20 7.67 9.99
CA LEU A 55 -0.87 6.84 11.15
C LEU A 55 0.21 5.80 10.84
N ASN A 56 0.63 5.67 9.59
CA ASN A 56 1.59 4.67 9.17
C ASN A 56 2.94 5.32 8.79
N PRO A 57 3.87 5.48 9.77
CA PRO A 57 5.12 6.22 9.57
C PRO A 57 6.04 5.60 8.49
N GLU A 58 5.88 4.31 8.22
CA GLU A 58 6.55 3.57 7.15
C GLU A 58 6.13 4.04 5.75
N GLN A 59 4.88 4.50 5.59
CA GLN A 59 4.38 5.06 4.32
C GLN A 59 4.63 6.56 4.19
N SER A 60 4.84 7.27 5.31
CA SER A 60 5.18 8.69 5.34
C SER A 60 6.67 8.98 5.14
N SER A 61 7.45 7.98 4.70
CA SER A 61 8.76 8.22 4.14
C SER A 61 8.58 9.18 2.95
N PHE A 62 8.85 10.48 3.18
CA PHE A 62 8.85 11.55 2.17
C PHE A 62 9.98 11.39 1.14
N LEU A 63 10.62 10.22 1.10
CA LEU A 63 11.58 9.80 0.10
C LEU A 63 10.80 9.56 -1.21
N VAL A 64 10.93 10.50 -2.13
CA VAL A 64 10.38 10.41 -3.48
C VAL A 64 10.89 9.12 -4.15
N LYS A 65 10.03 8.11 -4.28
CA LYS A 65 10.38 6.74 -4.72
C LYS A 65 11.11 6.65 -6.07
N ARG A 66 10.84 7.57 -7.01
CA ARG A 66 11.60 7.77 -8.25
C ARG A 66 11.06 9.00 -8.97
N ARG A 67 11.96 9.82 -9.50
CA ARG A 67 11.58 11.00 -10.31
C ARG A 67 11.56 10.59 -11.78
N TRP A 68 10.67 11.17 -12.59
CA TRP A 68 10.62 10.91 -14.04
C TRP A 68 11.97 11.18 -14.74
N ASN A 69 12.75 12.11 -14.20
CA ASN A 69 14.09 12.45 -14.65
C ASN A 69 15.16 11.45 -14.25
N ASP A 70 14.90 10.44 -13.42
CA ASP A 70 15.94 9.60 -12.82
C ASP A 70 16.61 8.68 -13.86
N ASP A 71 15.89 8.27 -14.91
CA ASP A 71 16.35 7.34 -15.95
C ASP A 71 17.18 7.98 -17.09
N VAL A 72 17.47 9.28 -17.01
CA VAL A 72 18.26 9.97 -18.04
C VAL A 72 19.77 9.78 -17.83
N ILE A 73 20.49 9.28 -18.83
CA ILE A 73 21.94 8.99 -18.75
C ILE A 73 22.84 10.23 -18.60
N PHE A 74 22.35 11.42 -18.96
CA PHE A 74 23.07 12.68 -18.82
C PHE A 74 22.40 13.56 -17.75
N LYS A 75 23.13 13.89 -16.69
CA LYS A 75 22.65 14.78 -15.62
C LYS A 75 23.55 16.00 -15.55
N ASN A 76 22.96 17.18 -15.38
CA ASN A 76 23.69 18.40 -14.98
C ASN A 76 24.88 18.78 -15.87
N CYS A 77 24.87 18.44 -17.17
CA CYS A 77 25.99 18.70 -18.10
C CYS A 77 26.37 20.19 -18.23
N ALA A 78 25.47 21.10 -17.86
CA ALA A 78 25.69 22.54 -17.94
C ALA A 78 25.71 23.26 -16.59
N LYS A 79 25.81 22.54 -15.47
CA LYS A 79 25.67 23.13 -14.12
C LYS A 79 26.67 24.26 -13.82
N ASP A 80 27.85 24.22 -14.42
CA ASP A 80 28.91 25.22 -14.19
C ASP A 80 29.14 26.19 -15.37
N ASN A 81 28.34 26.11 -16.44
CA ASN A 81 28.55 26.92 -17.66
C ASN A 81 28.26 28.43 -17.46
N ASP A 82 27.56 28.83 -16.39
CA ASP A 82 27.30 30.24 -16.10
C ASP A 82 28.55 31.03 -15.67
N ARG A 83 29.65 30.34 -15.32
CA ARG A 83 30.89 30.99 -14.85
C ARG A 83 31.73 31.60 -15.97
N ASP A 84 31.50 31.19 -17.22
CA ASP A 84 32.37 31.54 -18.35
C ASP A 84 31.92 32.80 -19.10
N HIS A 85 30.76 33.39 -18.75
CA HIS A 85 30.27 34.63 -19.36
C HIS A 85 30.88 35.87 -18.69
N LYS A 86 32.21 35.89 -18.55
CA LYS A 86 32.93 37.10 -18.11
C LYS A 86 32.88 38.14 -19.23
N LYS A 87 32.46 39.35 -18.89
CA LYS A 87 32.42 40.51 -19.81
C LYS A 87 33.83 41.01 -20.05
N ASN A 88 34.58 40.32 -20.90
CA ASN A 88 35.93 40.70 -21.27
C ASN A 88 35.88 41.57 -22.54
N PHE A 89 36.48 42.75 -22.50
CA PHE A 89 36.72 43.52 -23.71
C PHE A 89 37.97 42.99 -24.39
N ILE A 90 37.86 42.60 -25.66
CA ILE A 90 38.98 42.16 -26.49
C ILE A 90 39.23 43.26 -27.51
N ASN A 91 40.45 43.82 -27.53
CA ASN A 91 40.89 44.76 -28.55
C ASN A 91 41.29 44.03 -29.85
N ASP A 92 40.34 43.30 -30.44
CA ASP A 92 40.46 42.56 -31.71
C ASP A 92 39.08 42.46 -32.36
N MET A 93 38.95 42.94 -33.61
CA MET A 93 37.68 42.97 -34.33
C MET A 93 37.17 41.60 -34.77
N LEU A 94 38.02 40.57 -34.90
CA LEU A 94 37.61 39.24 -35.37
C LEU A 94 37.37 38.28 -34.20
N ARG A 95 38.02 38.50 -33.06
CA ARG A 95 37.89 37.61 -31.87
C ARG A 95 36.94 38.15 -30.81
N SER A 96 36.50 39.40 -30.93
CA SER A 96 35.50 39.98 -30.04
C SER A 96 34.21 39.16 -30.01
N ASP A 97 33.56 39.13 -28.84
CA ASP A 97 32.23 38.54 -28.65
C ASP A 97 31.21 39.10 -29.64
N PHE A 98 31.36 40.37 -30.03
CA PHE A 98 30.52 40.99 -31.05
C PHE A 98 30.65 40.28 -32.40
N HIS A 99 31.87 40.04 -32.86
CA HIS A 99 32.12 39.42 -34.16
C HIS A 99 31.70 37.96 -34.17
N ARG A 100 32.00 37.20 -33.11
CA ARG A 100 31.55 35.82 -32.96
C ARG A 100 30.03 35.71 -33.04
N ARG A 101 29.30 36.56 -32.31
CA ARG A 101 27.83 36.65 -32.37
C ARG A 101 27.30 37.13 -33.71
N PHE A 102 28.01 38.04 -34.38
CA PHE A 102 27.66 38.50 -35.72
C PHE A 102 27.75 37.36 -36.73
N MET A 103 28.85 36.60 -36.70
CA MET A 103 29.04 35.44 -37.57
C MET A 103 27.98 34.38 -37.32
N ASP A 104 27.76 33.94 -36.07
CA ASP A 104 26.71 32.97 -35.73
C ASP A 104 25.31 33.39 -36.19
N LYS A 105 25.04 34.71 -36.25
CA LYS A 105 23.73 35.26 -36.62
C LYS A 105 23.52 35.37 -38.12
N TYR A 106 24.54 35.81 -38.86
CA TYR A 106 24.40 36.16 -40.29
C TYR A 106 25.07 35.17 -41.23
N ILE A 107 25.91 34.28 -40.71
CA ILE A 107 26.58 33.22 -41.46
C ILE A 107 26.26 31.90 -40.75
N LYS A 108 25.62 30.98 -41.48
CA LYS A 108 25.20 29.67 -40.95
C LYS A 108 26.01 28.56 -41.58
#